data_AF-Q4K971-F1
#
_entry.id   AF-Q4K971-F1
#
_cell.length_a   1.000
_cell.length_b   1.000
_cell.length_c   1.000
_cell.angle_alpha   90.00
_cell.angle_beta   90.00
_cell.angle_gamma   90.00
#
_symmetry.space_group_name_H-M   'P 1'
#
loop_
_entity.id
_entity.type
_entity.pdbx_description
1 polymer ?
#
loop_
_entity_poly.entity_id
_entity_poly.type
_entity_poly.pdbx_seq_one_letter_code
_entity_poly.pdbx_strand_id
1 'polypeptide(L)'
;MPLTLTDRYRGSLLGLACGDALGTSVEFKPRGSFPPVTDLLGGGPFNLKAGQWTDDTSMALCLGESLLRKDGFDPADQMGRYLNWWQWGYLSATGECFDIGMTVRQALADYQEHGQPLAGSSDPQTAGNGSLMRLAPVVLFHYPDLAQVREFAGASSRTTHGAAEAIECCQLLAGLIAKALDGASKQQLQRLDAQGFRESKVAALAQGNYLDKTRDQIRGNGYCVDSLEAALWCFQHSDSYAEAVLAAANLGDDADTTAAIVGQLAGAFYGAQGIPPHWLAKLHMGEEIQAMADDLLAAARRRAPARPLHGSCLCKAVQYRVDRLDMPIGHCHCQTCRKAHAAAFASTAGVMREHFQWTQGQERLSTYESSPGKLRHFCSVCGSHLLAERPGQPHVILRVATLDDDPGQTPQVHIWTSHDVPWLADEALQRWPEWQPSRG
;
A
#
# COMPACT_ATOMS: atom_id res chain seq x y z
N MET A 1 19.85 5.29 -1.61
CA MET A 1 19.26 3.93 -1.69
C MET A 1 17.90 4.07 -2.36
N PRO A 2 17.46 3.10 -3.17
CA PRO A 2 16.10 3.11 -3.71
C PRO A 2 15.08 3.07 -2.57
N LEU A 3 13.97 3.80 -2.72
CA LEU A 3 12.88 3.81 -1.75
C LEU A 3 12.26 2.42 -1.62
N THR A 4 12.16 1.91 -0.39
CA THR A 4 11.49 0.63 -0.13
C THR A 4 9.97 0.82 -0.03
N LEU A 5 9.19 -0.26 -0.17
CA LEU A 5 7.74 -0.18 0.04
C LEU A 5 7.39 0.25 1.48
N THR A 6 8.19 -0.19 2.46
CA THR A 6 8.06 0.24 3.86
C THR A 6 8.21 1.75 4.00
N ASP A 7 9.22 2.34 3.35
CA ASP A 7 9.43 3.79 3.35
C ASP A 7 8.22 4.55 2.81
N ARG A 8 7.58 4.02 1.75
CA ARG A 8 6.41 4.62 1.12
C ARG A 8 5.15 4.50 1.97
N TYR A 9 4.95 3.35 2.63
CA TYR A 9 3.84 3.14 3.57
C TYR A 9 3.92 4.11 4.75
N ARG A 10 5.09 4.16 5.40
CA ARG A 10 5.36 5.08 6.51
C ARG A 10 5.22 6.53 6.04
N GLY A 11 5.80 6.86 4.90
CA GLY A 11 5.74 8.19 4.31
C GLY A 11 4.30 8.65 4.06
N SER A 12 3.43 7.80 3.52
CA SER A 12 2.04 8.15 3.26
C SER A 12 1.27 8.52 4.53
N LEU A 13 1.37 7.69 5.58
CA LEU A 13 0.59 7.90 6.80
C LEU A 13 1.19 8.98 7.72
N LEU A 14 2.52 9.04 7.86
CA LEU A 14 3.20 10.16 8.55
C LEU A 14 3.02 11.46 7.78
N GLY A 15 3.02 11.37 6.44
CA GLY A 15 2.90 12.51 5.55
C GLY A 15 1.53 13.17 5.65
N LEU A 16 0.47 12.38 5.80
CA LEU A 16 -0.88 12.85 6.15
C LEU A 16 -0.83 13.70 7.43
N ALA A 17 -0.34 13.11 8.53
CA ALA A 17 -0.36 13.74 9.84
C ALA A 17 0.55 14.98 9.95
N CYS A 18 1.70 14.98 9.27
CA CYS A 18 2.53 16.17 9.15
C CYS A 18 1.85 17.27 8.32
N GLY A 19 1.09 16.91 7.28
CA GLY A 19 0.35 17.87 6.46
C GLY A 19 -0.74 18.57 7.26
N ASP A 20 -1.58 17.79 7.91
CA ASP A 20 -2.62 18.22 8.86
C ASP A 20 -2.03 19.18 9.92
N ALA A 21 -1.06 18.71 10.72
CA ALA A 21 -0.46 19.49 11.81
C ALA A 21 0.22 20.79 11.33
N LEU A 22 0.63 20.86 10.06
CA LEU A 22 1.19 22.07 9.46
C LEU A 22 0.09 23.03 9.03
N GLY A 23 -0.91 22.55 8.30
CA GLY A 23 -1.97 23.36 7.72
C GLY A 23 -2.90 24.01 8.75
N THR A 24 -3.18 23.32 9.87
CA THR A 24 -4.08 23.84 10.94
C THR A 24 -3.62 25.19 11.51
N SER A 25 -2.31 25.49 11.43
CA SER A 25 -1.73 26.78 11.87
C SER A 25 -2.36 28.02 11.20
N VAL A 26 -2.91 27.84 9.99
CA VAL A 26 -3.48 28.91 9.15
C VAL A 26 -4.86 28.58 8.62
N GLU A 27 -5.51 27.59 9.21
CA GLU A 27 -6.88 27.22 8.90
C GLU A 27 -7.84 28.40 9.07
N PHE A 28 -8.84 28.46 8.18
CA PHE A 28 -9.83 29.54 8.03
C PHE A 28 -9.26 30.92 7.69
N LYS A 29 -7.95 31.03 7.41
CA LYS A 29 -7.33 32.30 7.01
C LYS A 29 -7.29 32.42 5.49
N PRO A 30 -7.82 33.51 4.90
CA PRO A 30 -7.70 33.76 3.48
C PRO A 30 -6.24 33.77 3.01
N ARG A 31 -5.99 33.29 1.80
CA ARG A 31 -4.65 33.32 1.19
C ARG A 31 -4.01 34.69 1.28
N GLY A 32 -2.75 34.73 1.73
CA GLY A 32 -1.96 35.96 1.80
C GLY A 32 -2.35 36.88 2.97
N SER A 33 -3.30 36.49 3.82
CA SER A 33 -3.65 37.25 5.03
C SER A 33 -2.76 36.92 6.24
N PHE A 34 -1.81 35.99 6.10
CA PHE A 34 -0.95 35.49 7.17
C PHE A 34 0.52 35.41 6.72
N PRO A 35 1.49 35.50 7.66
CA PRO A 35 2.90 35.22 7.37
C PRO A 35 3.07 33.79 6.84
N PRO A 36 3.92 33.55 5.82
CA PRO A 36 4.07 32.21 5.26
C PRO A 36 4.38 31.15 6.31
N VAL A 37 3.63 30.05 6.28
CA VAL A 37 3.95 28.86 7.09
C VAL A 37 5.24 28.25 6.53
N THR A 38 6.18 27.96 7.41
CA THR A 38 7.53 27.46 7.05
C THR A 38 7.96 26.22 7.84
N ASP A 39 7.23 25.85 8.89
CA ASP A 39 7.52 24.73 9.80
C ASP A 39 6.22 24.31 10.53
N LEU A 40 6.26 23.22 11.31
CA LEU A 40 5.25 22.87 12.30
C LEU A 40 5.30 23.86 13.47
N LEU A 41 4.46 24.89 13.40
CA LEU A 41 4.38 25.98 14.37
C LEU A 41 3.34 25.73 15.47
N GLY A 42 2.27 24.99 15.16
CA GLY A 42 1.08 24.93 16.01
C GLY A 42 0.26 26.22 15.92
N GLY A 43 -0.50 26.53 16.98
CA GLY A 43 -1.42 27.66 17.00
C GLY A 43 -2.72 27.33 16.27
N GLY A 44 -3.06 28.10 15.24
CA GLY A 44 -4.33 27.92 14.53
C GLY A 44 -5.55 28.32 15.37
N PRO A 45 -6.77 28.06 14.86
CA PRO A 45 -8.03 28.36 15.56
C PRO A 45 -8.18 27.60 16.89
N PHE A 46 -7.51 26.45 17.04
CA PHE A 46 -7.60 25.59 18.22
C PHE A 46 -6.44 25.74 19.22
N ASN A 47 -5.49 26.66 18.94
CA ASN A 47 -4.32 26.90 19.79
C ASN A 47 -3.51 25.62 20.10
N LEU A 48 -3.27 24.82 19.06
CA LEU A 48 -2.56 23.55 19.15
C LEU A 48 -1.07 23.74 19.45
N LYS A 49 -0.45 22.74 20.10
CA LYS A 49 1.01 22.67 20.21
C LYS A 49 1.60 22.28 18.86
N ALA A 50 2.84 22.70 18.59
CA ALA A 50 3.56 22.29 17.40
C ALA A 50 3.56 20.75 17.24
N GLY A 51 3.11 20.26 16.08
CA GLY A 51 3.03 18.84 15.75
C GLY A 51 1.75 18.13 16.19
N GLN A 52 0.82 18.80 16.90
CA GLN A 52 -0.54 18.29 17.08
C GLN A 52 -1.35 18.49 15.80
N TRP A 53 -2.13 17.47 15.45
CA TRP A 53 -2.97 17.32 14.27
C TRP A 53 -4.46 17.32 14.65
N THR A 54 -5.37 17.41 13.67
CA THR A 54 -6.82 17.63 13.81
C THR A 54 -7.66 16.35 13.57
N ASP A 55 -8.91 16.51 13.15
CA ASP A 55 -9.83 15.42 12.85
C ASP A 55 -9.37 14.58 11.65
N ASP A 56 -8.67 15.18 10.68
CA ASP A 56 -8.00 14.52 9.57
C ASP A 56 -7.25 13.25 10.00
N THR A 57 -6.27 13.44 10.90
CA THR A 57 -5.44 12.35 11.40
C THR A 57 -6.19 11.47 12.38
N SER A 58 -7.05 12.02 13.26
CA SER A 58 -7.89 11.20 14.16
C SER A 58 -8.71 10.18 13.37
N MET A 59 -9.40 10.62 12.32
CA MET A 59 -10.24 9.75 11.51
C MET A 59 -9.40 8.77 10.67
N ALA A 60 -8.21 9.16 10.21
CA ALA A 60 -7.28 8.24 9.57
C ALA A 60 -6.84 7.11 10.52
N LEU A 61 -6.49 7.44 11.77
CA LEU A 61 -6.06 6.46 12.76
C LEU A 61 -7.20 5.53 13.17
N CYS A 62 -8.41 6.06 13.38
CA CYS A 62 -9.60 5.24 13.61
C CYS A 62 -9.86 4.25 12.45
N LEU A 63 -9.71 4.70 11.20
CA LEU A 63 -9.89 3.84 10.03
C LEU A 63 -8.80 2.76 9.94
N GLY A 64 -7.53 3.13 10.13
CA GLY A 64 -6.41 2.19 10.14
C GLY A 64 -6.55 1.12 11.22
N GLU A 65 -6.95 1.52 12.42
CA GLU A 65 -7.18 0.58 13.50
C GLU A 65 -8.37 -0.35 13.22
N SER A 66 -9.46 0.15 12.64
CA SER A 66 -10.60 -0.68 12.24
C SER A 66 -10.17 -1.78 11.26
N LEU A 67 -9.45 -1.40 10.19
CA LEU A 67 -8.93 -2.32 9.18
C LEU A 67 -8.05 -3.41 9.79
N LEU A 68 -7.15 -3.03 10.70
CA LEU A 68 -6.23 -3.96 11.35
C LEU A 68 -6.94 -4.90 12.35
N ARG A 69 -7.88 -4.37 13.14
CA ARG A 69 -8.60 -5.15 14.16
C ARG A 69 -9.63 -6.09 13.57
N LYS A 70 -10.26 -5.69 12.47
CA LYS A 70 -11.25 -6.51 11.76
C LYS A 70 -10.63 -7.38 10.68
N ASP A 71 -9.37 -7.13 10.34
CA ASP A 71 -8.68 -7.76 9.22
C ASP A 71 -9.58 -7.64 7.98
N GLY A 72 -9.93 -6.41 7.61
CA GLY A 72 -10.89 -6.13 6.54
C GLY A 72 -11.62 -4.81 6.73
N PHE A 73 -12.34 -4.39 5.69
CA PHE A 73 -13.19 -3.20 5.76
C PHE A 73 -14.52 -3.54 6.45
N ASP A 74 -14.76 -2.95 7.61
CA ASP A 74 -16.00 -3.04 8.38
C ASP A 74 -16.54 -1.63 8.63
N PRO A 75 -17.57 -1.18 7.89
CA PRO A 75 -18.06 0.19 8.00
C PRO A 75 -18.72 0.48 9.36
N ALA A 76 -19.25 -0.54 10.05
CA ALA A 76 -19.86 -0.36 11.37
C ALA A 76 -18.79 -0.15 12.45
N ASP A 77 -17.68 -0.89 12.39
CA ASP A 77 -16.55 -0.68 13.29
C ASP A 77 -15.84 0.66 13.01
N GLN A 78 -15.68 1.03 11.73
CA GLN A 78 -15.18 2.36 11.34
C GLN A 78 -16.02 3.47 11.98
N MET A 79 -17.34 3.44 11.80
CA MET A 79 -18.24 4.45 12.38
C MET A 79 -18.29 4.40 13.90
N GLY A 80 -18.19 3.21 14.50
CA GLY A 80 -18.09 3.05 15.96
C GLY A 80 -16.84 3.71 16.54
N ARG A 81 -15.69 3.63 15.85
CA ARG A 81 -14.47 4.32 16.26
C ARG A 81 -14.57 5.83 16.09
N TYR A 82 -15.20 6.30 15.02
CA TYR A 82 -15.48 7.72 14.84
C TYR A 82 -16.42 8.26 15.91
N LEU A 83 -17.42 7.49 16.35
CA LEU A 83 -18.26 7.85 17.51
C LEU A 83 -17.42 7.91 18.80
N ASN A 84 -16.51 6.96 19.02
CA ASN A 84 -15.62 7.00 20.19
C ASN A 84 -14.68 8.22 20.16
N TRP A 85 -14.18 8.59 18.99
CA TRP A 85 -13.42 9.82 18.82
C TRP A 85 -14.30 11.03 19.15
N TRP A 86 -15.47 11.14 18.52
CA TRP A 86 -16.39 12.27 18.70
C TRP A 86 -16.86 12.45 20.16
N GLN A 87 -17.18 11.36 20.85
CA GLN A 87 -17.73 11.41 22.22
C GLN A 87 -16.64 11.46 23.31
N TRP A 88 -15.49 10.83 23.08
CA TRP A 88 -14.49 10.56 24.13
C TRP A 88 -13.07 10.98 23.79
N GLY A 89 -12.84 11.64 22.65
CA GLY A 89 -11.49 12.04 22.21
C GLY A 89 -10.57 10.86 21.90
N TYR A 90 -11.13 9.68 21.59
CA TYR A 90 -10.37 8.51 21.22
C TYR A 90 -9.47 8.79 20.00
N LEU A 91 -8.16 8.51 20.11
CA LEU A 91 -7.17 8.83 19.07
C LEU A 91 -7.19 10.31 18.66
N SER A 92 -7.34 11.21 19.63
CA SER A 92 -7.17 12.66 19.46
C SER A 92 -5.80 13.13 19.96
N ALA A 93 -5.19 14.08 19.24
CA ALA A 93 -3.95 14.71 19.67
C ALA A 93 -4.06 15.56 20.94
N THR A 94 -5.28 15.94 21.34
CA THR A 94 -5.55 16.76 22.54
C THR A 94 -6.27 15.99 23.65
N GLY A 95 -6.72 14.76 23.37
CA GLY A 95 -7.54 13.95 24.29
C GLY A 95 -9.04 14.27 24.24
N GLU A 96 -9.48 15.20 23.39
CA GLU A 96 -10.89 15.56 23.17
C GLU A 96 -11.19 15.63 21.66
N CYS A 97 -12.45 15.50 21.26
CA CYS A 97 -12.84 15.79 19.87
C CYS A 97 -12.93 17.29 19.66
N PHE A 98 -12.24 17.79 18.64
CA PHE A 98 -12.36 19.14 18.12
C PHE A 98 -12.35 19.07 16.59
N ASP A 99 -12.66 20.19 15.95
CA ASP A 99 -12.63 20.35 14.49
C ASP A 99 -13.55 19.47 13.64
N ILE A 100 -14.44 18.69 14.26
CA ILE A 100 -15.34 17.82 13.51
C ILE A 100 -16.21 18.60 12.51
N GLY A 101 -16.02 18.31 11.21
CA GLY A 101 -16.81 18.87 10.12
C GLY A 101 -18.31 18.53 10.23
N MET A 102 -19.16 19.45 9.78
CA MET A 102 -20.62 19.32 9.91
C MET A 102 -21.19 18.07 9.22
N THR A 103 -20.68 17.72 8.04
CA THR A 103 -21.10 16.51 7.30
C THR A 103 -20.74 15.24 8.07
N VAL A 104 -19.56 15.19 8.69
CA VAL A 104 -19.14 14.06 9.54
C VAL A 104 -20.04 13.97 10.77
N ARG A 105 -20.24 15.09 11.46
CA ARG A 105 -21.12 15.14 12.64
C ARG A 105 -22.52 14.64 12.34
N GLN A 106 -23.11 15.08 11.22
CA GLN A 106 -24.44 14.62 10.81
C GLN A 106 -24.46 13.11 10.55
N ALA A 107 -23.50 12.58 9.78
CA ALA A 107 -23.43 11.15 9.49
C ALA A 107 -23.23 10.30 10.76
N LEU A 108 -22.45 10.78 11.74
CA LEU A 108 -22.29 10.10 13.02
C LEU A 108 -23.57 10.13 13.86
N ALA A 109 -24.28 11.25 13.88
CA ALA A 109 -25.59 11.34 14.54
C ALA A 109 -26.62 10.39 13.90
N ASP A 110 -26.70 10.37 12.58
CA ASP A 110 -27.60 9.49 11.81
C ASP A 110 -27.26 8.01 12.06
N TYR A 111 -25.97 7.66 12.11
CA TYR A 111 -25.54 6.29 12.47
C TYR A 111 -25.90 5.92 13.91
N GLN A 112 -25.72 6.84 14.85
CA GLN A 112 -26.07 6.60 16.25
C GLN A 112 -27.58 6.41 16.44
N GLU A 113 -28.41 7.11 15.66
CA GLU A 113 -29.87 7.00 15.73
C GLU A 113 -30.41 5.77 14.99
N HIS A 114 -29.87 5.46 13.80
CA HIS A 114 -30.46 4.49 12.89
C HIS A 114 -29.65 3.19 12.71
N GLY A 115 -28.39 3.18 13.13
CA GLY A 115 -27.50 2.01 13.05
C GLY A 115 -27.01 1.67 11.64
N GLN A 116 -27.29 2.49 10.62
CA GLN A 116 -26.83 2.26 9.24
C GLN A 116 -25.44 2.86 9.03
N PRO A 117 -24.38 2.05 8.82
CA PRO A 117 -23.00 2.55 8.86
C PRO A 117 -22.58 3.32 7.60
N LEU A 118 -23.30 3.16 6.48
CA LEU A 118 -23.13 3.99 5.28
C LEU A 118 -24.04 5.22 5.37
N ALA A 119 -23.74 6.10 6.33
CA ALA A 119 -24.61 7.23 6.70
C ALA A 119 -24.31 8.54 5.93
N GLY A 120 -23.34 8.54 5.01
CA GLY A 120 -22.99 9.75 4.28
C GLY A 120 -24.10 10.22 3.34
N SER A 121 -24.43 11.51 3.40
CA SER A 121 -25.40 12.12 2.48
C SER A 121 -24.96 11.98 1.03
N SER A 122 -25.90 11.63 0.14
CA SER A 122 -25.69 11.59 -1.31
C SER A 122 -25.99 12.92 -2.02
N ASP A 123 -26.41 13.95 -1.27
CA ASP A 123 -26.67 15.28 -1.82
C ASP A 123 -25.36 15.91 -2.34
N PRO A 124 -25.29 16.33 -3.63
CA PRO A 124 -24.12 17.00 -4.19
C PRO A 124 -23.63 18.21 -3.38
N GLN A 125 -24.52 18.90 -2.65
CA GLN A 125 -24.15 20.03 -1.79
C GLN A 125 -23.35 19.62 -0.55
N THR A 126 -23.24 18.32 -0.27
CA THR A 126 -22.47 17.75 0.85
C THR A 126 -21.14 17.14 0.41
N ALA A 127 -20.66 17.47 -0.80
CA ALA A 127 -19.40 17.00 -1.37
C ALA A 127 -18.15 17.62 -0.69
N GLY A 128 -18.06 17.47 0.63
CA GLY A 128 -16.93 17.87 1.45
C GLY A 128 -15.70 16.99 1.25
N ASN A 129 -14.53 17.53 1.57
CA ASN A 129 -13.22 16.86 1.50
C ASN A 129 -12.93 15.90 2.67
N GLY A 130 -13.78 15.83 3.69
CA GLY A 130 -13.51 15.06 4.92
C GLY A 130 -13.38 13.53 4.78
N SER A 131 -13.63 12.99 3.58
CA SER A 131 -13.32 11.60 3.24
C SER A 131 -11.92 11.43 2.61
N LEU A 132 -11.40 12.45 1.92
CA LEU A 132 -10.06 12.46 1.32
C LEU A 132 -8.96 12.56 2.37
N MET A 133 -9.18 13.36 3.41
CA MET A 133 -8.21 13.62 4.48
C MET A 133 -7.68 12.35 5.16
N ARG A 134 -8.51 11.30 5.20
CA ARG A 134 -8.28 10.07 5.96
C ARG A 134 -8.06 8.82 5.11
N LEU A 135 -7.76 8.98 3.82
CA LEU A 135 -7.86 7.90 2.84
C LEU A 135 -6.72 6.87 2.91
N ALA A 136 -5.50 7.30 3.26
CA ALA A 136 -4.28 6.50 3.20
C ALA A 136 -4.40 5.08 3.81
N PRO A 137 -4.95 4.88 5.03
CA PRO A 137 -5.06 3.54 5.63
C PRO A 137 -5.74 2.49 4.75
N VAL A 138 -6.83 2.86 4.06
CA VAL A 138 -7.55 1.94 3.16
C VAL A 138 -6.70 1.55 1.96
N VAL A 139 -5.98 2.52 1.39
CA VAL A 139 -5.08 2.25 0.25
C VAL A 139 -3.94 1.33 0.69
N LEU A 140 -3.30 1.65 1.81
CA LEU A 140 -2.19 0.87 2.36
C LEU A 140 -2.61 -0.56 2.69
N PHE A 141 -3.81 -0.76 3.24
CA PHE A 141 -4.30 -2.09 3.62
C PHE A 141 -4.63 -3.00 2.44
N HIS A 142 -5.24 -2.47 1.37
CA HIS A 142 -5.71 -3.26 0.24
C HIS A 142 -4.71 -3.35 -0.92
N TYR A 143 -3.67 -2.53 -0.96
CA TYR A 143 -2.59 -2.66 -1.95
C TYR A 143 -1.90 -4.03 -1.84
N PRO A 144 -1.52 -4.71 -2.96
CA PRO A 144 -1.54 -4.25 -4.35
C PRO A 144 -2.82 -4.55 -5.14
N ASP A 145 -3.91 -4.98 -4.50
CA ASP A 145 -5.16 -5.25 -5.21
C ASP A 145 -5.88 -3.94 -5.55
N LEU A 146 -5.62 -3.43 -6.77
CA LEU A 146 -6.16 -2.15 -7.22
C LEU A 146 -7.69 -2.13 -7.32
N ALA A 147 -8.33 -3.30 -7.49
CA ALA A 147 -9.79 -3.39 -7.51
C ALA A 147 -10.34 -3.14 -6.09
N GLN A 148 -9.76 -3.82 -5.09
CA GLN A 148 -10.12 -3.60 -3.68
C GLN A 148 -9.76 -2.19 -3.21
N VAL A 149 -8.60 -1.65 -3.59
CA VAL A 149 -8.21 -0.26 -3.28
C VAL A 149 -9.29 0.71 -3.78
N ARG A 150 -9.74 0.56 -5.03
CA ARG A 150 -10.78 1.42 -5.62
C ARG A 150 -12.15 1.23 -4.96
N GLU A 151 -12.54 -0.01 -4.69
CA GLU A 151 -13.82 -0.33 -4.06
C GLU A 151 -13.91 0.26 -2.65
N PHE A 152 -12.93 -0.06 -1.80
CA PHE A 152 -12.95 0.34 -0.40
C PHE A 152 -12.60 1.81 -0.17
N ALA A 153 -11.86 2.46 -1.08
CA ALA A 153 -11.74 3.93 -1.08
C ALA A 153 -13.12 4.60 -1.22
N GLY A 154 -13.97 4.07 -2.10
CA GLY A 154 -15.34 4.56 -2.24
C GLY A 154 -16.23 4.17 -1.06
N ALA A 155 -16.08 2.96 -0.52
CA ALA A 155 -16.89 2.49 0.60
C ALA A 155 -16.59 3.26 1.90
N SER A 156 -15.31 3.56 2.17
CA SER A 156 -14.88 4.33 3.34
C SER A 156 -15.28 5.81 3.29
N SER A 157 -15.49 6.35 2.07
CA SER A 157 -16.11 7.67 1.88
C SER A 157 -17.57 7.63 2.32
N ARG A 158 -18.35 6.66 1.81
CA ARG A 158 -19.81 6.53 2.00
C ARG A 158 -20.25 6.45 3.46
N THR A 159 -19.37 6.13 4.39
CA THR A 159 -19.68 6.16 5.82
C THR A 159 -20.06 7.56 6.31
N THR A 160 -19.47 8.61 5.74
CA THR A 160 -19.75 10.01 6.12
C THR A 160 -20.06 10.94 4.94
N HIS A 161 -19.56 10.62 3.75
CA HIS A 161 -19.69 11.42 2.54
C HIS A 161 -20.15 10.51 1.39
N GLY A 162 -21.44 10.57 1.06
CA GLY A 162 -22.08 9.75 0.02
C GLY A 162 -22.22 10.45 -1.33
N ALA A 163 -21.88 11.74 -1.43
CA ALA A 163 -21.92 12.50 -2.67
C ALA A 163 -20.97 11.88 -3.71
N ALA A 164 -21.43 11.79 -4.96
CA ALA A 164 -20.70 11.10 -6.03
C ALA A 164 -19.29 11.68 -6.26
N GLU A 165 -19.16 13.01 -6.23
CA GLU A 165 -17.86 13.68 -6.38
C GLU A 165 -16.89 13.33 -5.24
N ALA A 166 -17.35 13.24 -3.99
CA ALA A 166 -16.50 12.85 -2.85
C ALA A 166 -16.00 11.41 -2.97
N ILE A 167 -16.89 10.49 -3.38
CA ILE A 167 -16.55 9.08 -3.62
C ILE A 167 -15.52 8.96 -4.74
N GLU A 168 -15.76 9.61 -5.88
CA GLU A 168 -14.87 9.52 -7.04
C GLU A 168 -13.53 10.22 -6.79
N CYS A 169 -13.49 11.32 -6.03
CA CYS A 169 -12.24 11.94 -5.58
C CYS A 169 -11.41 10.97 -4.73
N CYS A 170 -12.03 10.26 -3.78
CA CYS A 170 -11.35 9.22 -3.00
C CYS A 170 -10.78 8.12 -3.90
N GLN A 171 -11.54 7.66 -4.90
CA GLN A 171 -11.05 6.66 -5.86
C GLN A 171 -9.87 7.17 -6.70
N LEU A 172 -9.90 8.46 -7.09
CA LEU A 172 -8.82 9.08 -7.85
C LEU A 172 -7.53 9.17 -7.03
N LEU A 173 -7.61 9.72 -5.81
CA LEU A 173 -6.47 9.83 -4.91
C LEU A 173 -5.91 8.45 -4.54
N ALA A 174 -6.78 7.47 -4.27
CA ALA A 174 -6.38 6.10 -3.97
C ALA A 174 -5.55 5.47 -5.11
N GLY A 175 -5.98 5.66 -6.36
CA GLY A 175 -5.24 5.19 -7.53
C GLY A 175 -3.86 5.85 -7.68
N LEU A 176 -3.75 7.14 -7.36
CA LEU A 176 -2.48 7.86 -7.40
C LEU A 176 -1.53 7.41 -6.29
N ILE A 177 -2.03 7.25 -5.05
CA ILE A 177 -1.24 6.70 -3.94
C ILE A 177 -0.78 5.30 -4.30
N ALA A 178 -1.65 4.42 -4.80
CA ALA A 178 -1.28 3.05 -5.19
C ALA A 178 -0.18 3.03 -6.29
N LYS A 179 -0.25 3.90 -7.29
CA LYS A 179 0.83 4.06 -8.28
C LYS A 179 2.13 4.57 -7.64
N ALA A 180 2.05 5.49 -6.68
CA ALA A 180 3.22 5.97 -5.96
C ALA A 180 3.87 4.85 -5.12
N LEU A 181 3.07 3.98 -4.50
CA LEU A 181 3.54 2.78 -3.79
C LEU A 181 4.28 1.81 -4.73
N ASP A 182 3.81 1.68 -5.98
CA ASP A 182 4.45 0.89 -7.04
C ASP A 182 5.70 1.56 -7.65
N GLY A 183 6.05 2.76 -7.17
CA GLY A 183 7.25 3.48 -7.61
C GLY A 183 7.09 4.23 -8.92
N ALA A 184 5.87 4.56 -9.33
CA ALA A 184 5.61 5.39 -10.50
C ALA A 184 6.34 6.74 -10.42
N SER A 185 6.88 7.19 -11.55
CA SER A 185 7.45 8.54 -11.69
C SER A 185 6.38 9.62 -11.56
N LYS A 186 6.80 10.84 -11.23
CA LYS A 186 5.92 12.00 -11.12
C LYS A 186 5.10 12.27 -12.40
N GLN A 187 5.69 12.03 -13.57
CA GLN A 187 5.01 12.09 -14.87
C GLN A 187 3.91 11.02 -15.00
N GLN A 188 4.15 9.79 -14.54
CA GLN A 188 3.14 8.71 -14.55
C GLN A 188 1.99 8.95 -13.55
N LEU A 189 2.17 9.86 -12.60
CA LEU A 189 1.16 10.33 -11.64
C LEU A 189 0.38 11.56 -12.11
N GLN A 190 0.73 12.16 -13.25
CA GLN A 190 -0.01 13.32 -13.79
C GLN A 190 -1.40 12.93 -14.30
N ARG A 191 -1.57 11.68 -14.74
CA ARG A 191 -2.80 11.19 -15.40
C ARG A 191 -3.17 9.78 -14.95
N LEU A 192 -4.46 9.57 -14.79
CA LEU A 192 -5.10 8.26 -14.63
C LEU A 192 -6.10 8.02 -15.76
N ASP A 193 -6.49 6.76 -15.95
CA ASP A 193 -7.56 6.43 -16.90
C ASP A 193 -8.87 7.06 -16.44
N ALA A 194 -9.38 7.98 -17.25
CA ALA A 194 -10.58 8.75 -16.96
C ALA A 194 -11.87 7.95 -17.21
N GLN A 195 -11.82 6.82 -17.93
CA GLN A 195 -13.02 6.03 -18.29
C GLN A 195 -13.78 5.50 -17.07
N GLY A 196 -13.11 5.41 -15.91
CA GLY A 196 -13.72 4.98 -14.66
C GLY A 196 -14.46 6.06 -13.88
N PHE A 197 -14.44 7.35 -14.27
CA PHE A 197 -15.04 8.44 -13.51
C PHE A 197 -16.27 9.00 -14.24
N ARG A 198 -17.40 9.12 -13.54
CA ARG A 198 -18.66 9.61 -14.09
C ARG A 198 -18.83 11.11 -13.83
N GLU A 199 -18.24 11.62 -12.76
CA GLU A 199 -18.28 13.03 -12.42
C GLU A 199 -17.27 13.80 -13.28
N SER A 200 -17.80 14.67 -14.15
CA SER A 200 -17.01 15.36 -15.17
C SER A 200 -15.81 16.14 -14.61
N LYS A 201 -15.95 16.75 -13.43
CA LYS A 201 -14.87 17.46 -12.75
C LYS A 201 -13.78 16.52 -12.25
N VAL A 202 -14.14 15.36 -11.70
CA VAL A 202 -13.17 14.35 -11.26
C VAL A 202 -12.47 13.71 -12.45
N ALA A 203 -13.20 13.43 -13.54
CA ALA A 203 -12.60 12.99 -14.80
C ALA A 203 -11.61 14.02 -15.38
N ALA A 204 -11.91 15.31 -15.27
CA ALA A 204 -10.99 16.38 -15.66
C ALA A 204 -9.71 16.40 -14.81
N LEU A 205 -9.81 16.16 -13.49
CA LEU A 205 -8.63 15.99 -12.64
C LEU A 205 -7.82 14.75 -13.05
N ALA A 206 -8.47 13.62 -13.34
CA ALA A 206 -7.81 12.40 -13.81
C ALA A 206 -7.02 12.60 -15.11
N GLN A 207 -7.47 13.51 -15.98
CA GLN A 207 -6.81 13.88 -17.24
C GLN A 207 -5.65 14.86 -17.07
N GLY A 208 -5.46 15.42 -15.87
CA GLY A 208 -4.39 16.35 -15.56
C GLY A 208 -4.72 17.81 -15.90
N ASN A 209 -6.01 18.19 -15.95
CA ASN A 209 -6.41 19.56 -16.32
C ASN A 209 -5.95 20.65 -15.35
N TYR A 210 -5.44 20.25 -14.18
CA TYR A 210 -4.87 21.14 -13.19
C TYR A 210 -3.42 21.54 -13.50
N LEU A 211 -2.69 20.79 -14.35
CA LEU A 211 -1.24 20.95 -14.53
C LEU A 211 -0.83 22.34 -15.02
N ASP A 212 -1.60 22.93 -15.94
CA ASP A 212 -1.26 24.23 -16.53
C ASP A 212 -1.87 25.42 -15.76
N LYS A 213 -2.56 25.16 -14.63
CA LYS A 213 -3.14 26.23 -13.81
C LYS A 213 -2.06 27.02 -13.10
N THR A 214 -2.29 28.33 -12.98
CA THR A 214 -1.51 29.21 -12.12
C THR A 214 -1.95 29.06 -10.67
N ARG A 215 -1.08 29.41 -9.71
CA ARG A 215 -1.39 29.37 -8.28
C ARG A 215 -2.69 30.11 -7.94
N ASP A 216 -2.96 31.25 -8.59
CA ASP A 216 -4.16 32.08 -8.34
C ASP A 216 -5.47 31.46 -8.84
N GLN A 217 -5.41 30.39 -9.63
CA GLN A 217 -6.58 29.60 -10.06
C GLN A 217 -6.88 28.44 -9.11
N ILE A 218 -5.94 28.07 -8.25
CA ILE A 218 -6.07 26.96 -7.30
C ILE A 218 -6.83 27.42 -6.05
N ARG A 219 -7.71 26.58 -5.51
CA ARG A 219 -8.48 26.82 -4.27
C ARG A 219 -8.36 25.59 -3.38
N GLY A 220 -7.86 25.76 -2.15
CA GLY A 220 -7.83 24.69 -1.13
C GLY A 220 -8.93 24.93 -0.12
N ASN A 221 -10.19 24.75 -0.53
CA ASN A 221 -11.37 24.96 0.33
C ASN A 221 -12.01 23.59 0.68
N GLY A 222 -13.11 23.62 1.44
CA GLY A 222 -13.81 22.41 1.89
C GLY A 222 -14.50 21.56 0.82
N TYR A 223 -14.52 21.99 -0.45
CA TYR A 223 -15.11 21.22 -1.54
C TYR A 223 -14.11 20.20 -2.11
N CYS A 224 -14.48 18.91 -2.10
CA CYS A 224 -13.55 17.80 -2.36
C CYS A 224 -12.78 17.89 -3.70
N VAL A 225 -13.40 18.39 -4.76
CA VAL A 225 -12.76 18.55 -6.08
C VAL A 225 -11.71 19.65 -6.02
N ASP A 226 -12.02 20.79 -5.39
CA ASP A 226 -11.10 21.91 -5.25
C ASP A 226 -9.90 21.53 -4.37
N SER A 227 -10.13 20.91 -3.21
CA SER A 227 -9.03 20.47 -2.32
C SER A 227 -8.15 19.41 -2.99
N LEU A 228 -8.74 18.45 -3.72
CA LEU A 228 -7.96 17.46 -4.45
C LEU A 228 -7.17 18.09 -5.59
N GLU A 229 -7.78 19.01 -6.36
CA GLU A 229 -7.07 19.78 -7.39
C GLU A 229 -5.86 20.53 -6.81
N ALA A 230 -6.05 21.21 -5.68
CA ALA A 230 -5.01 21.95 -5.01
C ALA A 230 -3.87 21.04 -4.55
N ALA A 231 -4.18 19.91 -3.92
CA ALA A 231 -3.18 18.95 -3.49
C ALA A 231 -2.37 18.37 -4.66
N LEU A 232 -3.04 17.98 -5.76
CA LEU A 232 -2.38 17.46 -6.95
C LEU A 232 -1.52 18.51 -7.64
N TRP A 233 -2.01 19.76 -7.71
CA TRP A 233 -1.24 20.88 -8.26
C TRP A 233 0.02 21.14 -7.43
N CYS A 234 -0.10 21.22 -6.11
CA CYS A 234 1.02 21.42 -5.19
C CYS A 234 2.06 20.30 -5.30
N PHE A 235 1.62 19.03 -5.38
CA PHE A 235 2.51 17.90 -5.61
C PHE A 235 3.26 18.01 -6.94
N GLN A 236 2.56 18.34 -8.03
CA GLN A 236 3.17 18.40 -9.35
C GLN A 236 4.13 19.58 -9.51
N HIS A 237 3.94 20.68 -8.78
CA HIS A 237 4.76 21.89 -8.83
C HIS A 237 5.83 22.01 -7.74
N SER A 238 6.15 20.92 -7.04
CA SER A 238 7.18 20.88 -5.98
C SER A 238 8.12 19.69 -6.13
N ASP A 239 9.38 19.83 -5.75
CA ASP A 239 10.40 18.79 -5.96
C ASP A 239 10.75 18.01 -4.67
N SER A 240 10.06 18.34 -3.58
CA SER A 240 10.18 17.64 -2.30
C SER A 240 8.84 17.56 -1.55
N TYR A 241 8.76 16.65 -0.59
CA TYR A 241 7.61 16.54 0.32
C TYR A 241 7.34 17.87 1.04
N ALA A 242 8.39 18.50 1.59
CA ALA A 242 8.26 19.73 2.35
C ALA A 242 7.71 20.87 1.49
N GLU A 243 8.23 21.04 0.26
CA GLU A 243 7.72 22.05 -0.68
C GLU A 243 6.25 21.80 -1.04
N ALA A 244 5.85 20.54 -1.27
CA ALA A 244 4.47 20.18 -1.61
C ALA A 244 3.48 20.57 -0.49
N VAL A 245 3.80 20.17 0.74
CA VAL A 245 2.94 20.38 1.91
C VAL A 245 2.92 21.85 2.31
N LEU A 246 4.07 22.55 2.29
CA LEU A 246 4.12 23.99 2.55
C LEU A 246 3.34 24.76 1.48
N ALA A 247 3.44 24.38 0.21
CA ALA A 247 2.68 25.03 -0.87
C ALA A 247 1.17 24.88 -0.63
N ALA A 248 0.71 23.70 -0.21
CA ALA A 248 -0.69 23.42 0.10
C ALA A 248 -1.19 24.23 1.30
N ALA A 249 -0.47 24.18 2.44
CA ALA A 249 -0.86 24.94 3.63
C ALA A 249 -0.89 26.46 3.39
N ASN A 250 0.04 26.99 2.59
CA ASN A 250 0.08 28.40 2.22
C ASN A 250 -0.96 28.80 1.16
N LEU A 251 -1.88 27.90 0.76
CA LEU A 251 -3.08 28.29 0.04
C LEU A 251 -4.12 28.95 0.97
N GLY A 252 -4.05 28.70 2.28
CA GLY A 252 -5.03 29.17 3.26
C GLY A 252 -6.36 28.44 3.14
N ASP A 253 -7.42 29.08 3.62
CA ASP A 253 -8.79 28.55 3.65
C ASP A 253 -8.89 27.23 4.43
N ASP A 254 -9.02 26.10 3.75
CA ASP A 254 -9.05 24.74 4.33
C ASP A 254 -7.66 24.11 4.19
N ALA A 255 -6.73 24.67 4.97
CA ALA A 255 -5.29 24.51 4.78
C ALA A 255 -4.76 23.18 5.32
N ASP A 256 -5.30 22.71 6.45
CA ASP A 256 -5.01 21.41 7.05
C ASP A 256 -5.44 20.27 6.13
N THR A 257 -6.70 20.25 5.67
CA THR A 257 -7.19 19.18 4.80
C THR A 257 -6.42 19.14 3.49
N THR A 258 -6.21 20.30 2.86
CA THR A 258 -5.46 20.37 1.60
C THR A 258 -4.00 19.87 1.79
N ALA A 259 -3.38 20.22 2.93
CA ALA A 259 -2.03 19.77 3.28
C ALA A 259 -1.97 18.27 3.62
N ALA A 260 -2.99 17.72 4.29
CA ALA A 260 -3.10 16.29 4.59
C ALA A 260 -3.29 15.45 3.33
N ILE A 261 -4.13 15.91 2.39
CA ILE A 261 -4.35 15.24 1.09
C ILE A 261 -3.04 15.15 0.30
N VAL A 262 -2.31 16.26 0.13
CA VAL A 262 -1.02 16.23 -0.56
C VAL A 262 0.01 15.43 0.24
N GLY A 263 -0.05 15.49 1.56
CA GLY A 263 0.82 14.76 2.49
C GLY A 263 0.78 13.25 2.27
N GLN A 264 -0.41 12.69 2.03
CA GLN A 264 -0.59 11.27 1.70
C GLN A 264 0.14 10.88 0.41
N LEU A 265 -0.11 11.61 -0.69
CA LEU A 265 0.47 11.30 -2.00
C LEU A 265 1.98 11.59 -2.04
N ALA A 266 2.40 12.76 -1.57
CA ALA A 266 3.81 13.15 -1.51
C ALA A 266 4.59 12.22 -0.57
N GLY A 267 3.99 11.83 0.56
CA GLY A 267 4.56 10.87 1.49
C GLY A 267 4.77 9.49 0.86
N ALA A 268 3.79 8.98 0.12
CA ALA A 268 3.94 7.72 -0.63
C ALA A 268 5.01 7.82 -1.73
N PHE A 269 5.17 8.99 -2.35
CA PHE A 269 6.11 9.21 -3.46
C PHE A 269 7.56 9.40 -3.00
N TYR A 270 7.80 10.28 -2.02
CA TYR A 270 9.12 10.62 -1.50
C TYR A 270 9.59 9.71 -0.35
N GLY A 271 8.66 8.95 0.26
CA GLY A 271 8.91 8.09 1.43
C GLY A 271 9.12 8.85 2.73
N ALA A 272 9.16 8.11 3.84
CA ALA A 272 9.39 8.67 5.17
C ALA A 272 10.71 9.47 5.27
N GLN A 273 11.76 9.04 4.59
CA GLN A 273 13.04 9.80 4.55
C GLN A 273 12.94 11.13 3.79
N GLY A 274 11.88 11.35 3.00
CA GLY A 274 11.60 12.62 2.33
C GLY A 274 10.96 13.67 3.23
N ILE A 275 10.38 13.25 4.37
CA ILE A 275 9.78 14.14 5.35
C ILE A 275 10.89 14.78 6.21
N PRO A 276 10.88 16.11 6.44
CA PRO A 276 11.89 16.74 7.28
C PRO A 276 12.01 16.07 8.67
N PRO A 277 13.21 15.62 9.08
CA PRO A 277 13.37 14.90 10.34
C PRO A 277 12.92 15.69 11.57
N HIS A 278 13.06 17.03 11.53
CA HIS A 278 12.62 17.92 12.60
C HIS A 278 11.09 18.06 12.66
N TRP A 279 10.36 17.75 11.60
CA TRP A 279 8.89 17.65 11.64
C TRP A 279 8.47 16.35 12.32
N LEU A 280 9.07 15.22 11.91
CA LEU A 280 8.81 13.93 12.52
C LEU A 280 9.11 13.93 14.03
N ALA A 281 10.19 14.60 14.45
CA ALA A 281 10.54 14.71 15.86
C ALA A 281 9.54 15.52 16.72
N LYS A 282 8.74 16.39 16.09
CA LYS A 282 7.68 17.18 16.75
C LYS A 282 6.31 16.51 16.64
N LEU A 283 6.12 15.64 15.66
CA LEU A 283 4.82 15.07 15.32
C LEU A 283 4.24 14.30 16.50
N HIS A 284 3.06 14.71 16.94
CA HIS A 284 2.35 14.02 18.00
C HIS A 284 2.00 12.60 17.57
N MET A 285 2.25 11.61 18.44
CA MET A 285 2.07 10.18 18.14
C MET A 285 2.86 9.66 16.91
N GLY A 286 3.98 10.30 16.55
CA GLY A 286 4.75 9.92 15.37
C GLY A 286 5.20 8.45 15.35
N GLU A 287 5.56 7.88 16.51
CA GLU A 287 5.96 6.48 16.62
C GLU A 287 4.78 5.52 16.40
N GLU A 288 3.62 5.83 16.97
CA GLU A 288 2.39 5.05 16.83
C GLU A 288 1.84 5.10 15.41
N ILE A 289 1.89 6.27 14.76
CA ILE A 289 1.51 6.44 13.35
C ILE A 289 2.44 5.59 12.46
N GLN A 290 3.75 5.60 12.73
CA GLN A 290 4.70 4.77 11.99
C GLN A 290 4.44 3.27 12.20
N ALA A 291 4.19 2.85 13.44
CA ALA A 291 3.88 1.46 13.77
C ALA A 291 2.60 0.98 13.07
N MET A 292 1.56 1.83 13.02
CA MET A 292 0.35 1.53 12.27
C MET A 292 0.64 1.33 10.78
N ALA A 293 1.48 2.17 10.17
CA ALA A 293 1.87 2.00 8.77
C ALA A 293 2.60 0.67 8.51
N ASP A 294 3.46 0.24 9.45
CA ASP A 294 4.14 -1.06 9.39
C ASP A 294 3.16 -2.24 9.52
N ASP A 295 2.19 -2.14 10.43
CA ASP A 295 1.14 -3.15 10.61
C ASP A 295 0.23 -3.25 9.38
N LEU A 296 -0.11 -2.11 8.75
CA LEU A 296 -0.86 -2.07 7.49
C LEU A 296 -0.08 -2.76 6.37
N LEU A 297 1.23 -2.55 6.27
CA LEU A 297 2.08 -3.26 5.30
C LEU A 297 2.11 -4.76 5.55
N ALA A 298 2.24 -5.17 6.82
CA ALA A 298 2.22 -6.59 7.18
C ALA A 298 0.87 -7.23 6.81
N ALA A 299 -0.25 -6.56 7.10
CA ALA A 299 -1.59 -7.03 6.72
C ALA A 299 -1.76 -7.11 5.20
N ALA A 300 -1.36 -6.07 4.47
CA ALA A 300 -1.39 -6.02 3.01
C ALA A 300 -0.60 -7.19 2.38
N ARG A 301 0.60 -7.48 2.88
CA ARG A 301 1.42 -8.62 2.40
C ARG A 301 0.77 -9.98 2.65
N ARG A 302 0.03 -10.14 3.76
CA ARG A 302 -0.73 -11.38 4.03
C ARG A 302 -1.92 -11.56 3.08
N ARG A 303 -2.48 -10.44 2.58
CA ARG A 303 -3.71 -10.37 1.79
C ARG A 303 -3.48 -10.27 0.29
N ALA A 304 -2.31 -9.79 -0.12
CA ALA A 304 -1.97 -9.60 -1.52
C ALA A 304 -2.28 -10.87 -2.31
N PRO A 305 -3.11 -10.79 -3.38
CA PRO A 305 -3.30 -11.94 -4.23
C PRO A 305 -1.92 -12.36 -4.75
N ALA A 306 -1.59 -13.65 -4.58
CA ALA A 306 -0.33 -14.17 -5.07
C ALA A 306 -0.22 -13.82 -6.57
N ARG A 307 0.77 -12.99 -6.92
CA ARG A 307 1.08 -12.72 -8.31
C ARG A 307 1.51 -14.07 -8.92
N PRO A 308 0.96 -14.46 -10.09
CA PRO A 308 1.39 -15.69 -10.72
C PRO A 308 2.90 -15.64 -10.98
N LEU A 309 3.57 -16.68 -10.51
CA LEU A 309 4.99 -16.91 -10.67
C LEU A 309 5.23 -17.64 -11.99
N HIS A 310 6.24 -17.22 -12.73
CA HIS A 310 6.71 -17.88 -13.94
C HIS A 310 7.94 -18.71 -13.59
N GLY A 311 8.11 -19.79 -14.32
CA GLY A 311 9.34 -20.56 -14.26
C GLY A 311 9.65 -21.24 -15.56
N SER A 312 10.92 -21.60 -15.70
CA SER A 312 11.45 -22.17 -16.92
C SER A 312 12.59 -23.14 -16.64
N CYS A 313 12.85 -24.04 -17.60
CA CYS A 313 14.09 -24.82 -17.57
C CYS A 313 15.30 -23.93 -17.92
N LEU A 314 16.52 -24.42 -17.67
CA LEU A 314 17.76 -23.66 -17.93
C LEU A 314 17.84 -23.07 -19.35
N CYS A 315 17.42 -23.82 -20.38
CA CYS A 315 17.45 -23.33 -21.76
C CYS A 315 16.15 -22.63 -22.20
N LYS A 316 15.21 -22.39 -21.28
CA LYS A 316 13.88 -21.76 -21.49
C LYS A 316 12.98 -22.45 -22.52
N ALA A 317 13.35 -23.67 -22.93
CA ALA A 317 12.60 -24.48 -23.88
C ALA A 317 11.28 -25.01 -23.32
N VAL A 318 11.17 -25.13 -22.00
CA VAL A 318 9.95 -25.51 -21.28
C VAL A 318 9.66 -24.39 -20.28
N GLN A 319 8.43 -23.89 -20.28
CA GLN A 319 7.99 -22.81 -19.40
C GLN A 319 6.64 -23.16 -18.75
N TYR A 320 6.43 -22.61 -17.56
CA TYR A 320 5.21 -22.82 -16.79
C TYR A 320 4.85 -21.57 -16.00
N ARG A 321 3.59 -21.55 -15.55
CA ARG A 321 3.03 -20.57 -14.63
C ARG A 321 2.51 -21.28 -13.38
N VAL A 322 2.68 -20.64 -12.23
CA VAL A 322 2.17 -21.07 -10.94
C VAL A 322 1.42 -19.91 -10.29
N ASP A 323 0.16 -20.08 -9.94
CA ASP A 323 -0.59 -18.98 -9.31
C ASP A 323 -0.10 -18.68 -7.88
N ARG A 324 0.29 -19.72 -7.12
CA ARG A 324 0.90 -19.60 -5.79
C ARG A 324 1.62 -20.90 -5.38
N LEU A 325 2.52 -20.81 -4.40
CA LEU A 325 3.03 -22.00 -3.70
C LEU A 325 2.05 -22.36 -2.55
N ASP A 326 1.44 -23.53 -2.61
CA ASP A 326 0.42 -23.97 -1.65
C ASP A 326 1.02 -24.62 -0.39
N MET A 327 2.28 -25.04 -0.47
CA MET A 327 3.03 -25.55 0.67
C MET A 327 4.37 -24.81 0.82
N PRO A 328 4.89 -24.65 2.05
CA PRO A 328 6.17 -23.99 2.29
C PRO A 328 7.33 -24.58 1.49
N ILE A 329 8.31 -23.73 1.19
CA ILE A 329 9.57 -24.17 0.60
C ILE A 329 10.33 -25.02 1.64
N GLY A 330 10.76 -26.21 1.22
CA GLY A 330 11.61 -27.10 2.01
C GLY A 330 12.83 -27.56 1.24
N HIS A 331 13.95 -27.74 1.94
CA HIS A 331 15.17 -28.34 1.41
C HIS A 331 15.18 -29.85 1.66
N CYS A 332 15.07 -30.65 0.59
CA CYS A 332 15.07 -32.10 0.67
C CYS A 332 16.47 -32.67 0.41
N HIS A 333 17.06 -33.29 1.43
CA HIS A 333 18.42 -33.85 1.41
C HIS A 333 18.48 -35.33 1.03
N CYS A 334 17.32 -35.96 0.76
CA CYS A 334 17.28 -37.38 0.45
C CYS A 334 18.15 -37.70 -0.78
N GLN A 335 18.76 -38.88 -0.78
CA GLN A 335 19.72 -39.29 -1.81
C GLN A 335 19.14 -39.18 -3.23
N THR A 336 17.83 -39.47 -3.41
CA THR A 336 17.17 -39.36 -4.71
C THR A 336 17.01 -37.92 -5.19
N CYS A 337 16.80 -36.97 -4.27
CA CYS A 337 16.73 -35.55 -4.61
C CYS A 337 18.12 -35.00 -4.94
N ARG A 338 19.14 -35.31 -4.13
CA ARG A 338 20.52 -34.91 -4.41
C ARG A 338 21.01 -35.43 -5.75
N LYS A 339 20.82 -36.73 -6.02
CA LYS A 339 21.25 -37.35 -7.28
C LYS A 339 20.49 -36.85 -8.51
N ALA A 340 19.16 -36.68 -8.42
CA ALA A 340 18.38 -36.21 -9.56
C ALA A 340 18.70 -34.76 -9.96
N HIS A 341 19.12 -33.93 -9.00
CA HIS A 341 19.41 -32.51 -9.24
C HIS A 341 20.91 -32.21 -9.37
N ALA A 342 21.77 -33.20 -9.16
CA ALA A 342 23.22 -33.02 -9.01
C ALA A 342 23.56 -31.88 -8.02
N ALA A 343 22.84 -31.82 -6.90
CA ALA A 343 22.90 -30.72 -5.94
C ALA A 343 23.01 -31.20 -4.49
N ALA A 344 23.47 -30.31 -3.60
CA ALA A 344 23.56 -30.52 -2.16
C ALA A 344 22.22 -30.93 -1.54
N PHE A 345 21.13 -30.33 -2.02
CA PHE A 345 19.74 -30.65 -1.71
C PHE A 345 18.86 -30.13 -2.84
N ALA A 346 17.59 -30.54 -2.87
CA ALA A 346 16.61 -29.95 -3.78
C ALA A 346 15.65 -29.04 -2.99
N SER A 347 15.55 -27.78 -3.39
CA SER A 347 14.52 -26.85 -2.90
C SER A 347 13.20 -27.14 -3.60
N THR A 348 12.18 -27.47 -2.81
CA THR A 348 10.87 -27.88 -3.33
C THR A 348 9.73 -27.21 -2.58
N ALA A 349 8.65 -26.93 -3.28
CA ALA A 349 7.37 -26.52 -2.72
C ALA A 349 6.26 -27.32 -3.40
N GLY A 350 5.17 -27.58 -2.69
CA GLY A 350 4.01 -28.19 -3.30
C GLY A 350 3.07 -27.13 -3.87
N VAL A 351 2.46 -27.46 -5.00
CA VAL A 351 1.54 -26.61 -5.76
C VAL A 351 0.32 -27.46 -6.12
N MET A 352 -0.88 -26.99 -5.79
CA MET A 352 -2.11 -27.65 -6.19
C MET A 352 -2.21 -27.67 -7.70
N ARG A 353 -2.75 -28.75 -8.27
CA ARG A 353 -2.80 -28.91 -9.73
C ARG A 353 -3.53 -27.77 -10.44
N GLU A 354 -4.57 -27.25 -9.82
CA GLU A 354 -5.34 -26.10 -10.31
C GLU A 354 -4.54 -24.79 -10.36
N HIS A 355 -3.45 -24.68 -9.58
CA HIS A 355 -2.56 -23.53 -9.57
C HIS A 355 -1.33 -23.70 -10.48
N PHE A 356 -1.16 -24.84 -11.15
CA PHE A 356 -0.01 -25.10 -12.03
C PHE A 356 -0.44 -25.24 -13.48
N GLN A 357 0.24 -24.52 -14.39
CA GLN A 357 -0.02 -24.62 -15.82
C GLN A 357 1.27 -24.63 -16.64
N TRP A 358 1.41 -25.57 -17.57
CA TRP A 358 2.41 -25.49 -18.62
C TRP A 358 2.03 -24.42 -19.64
N THR A 359 2.93 -23.48 -19.89
CA THR A 359 2.69 -22.39 -20.84
C THR A 359 3.39 -22.62 -22.18
N GLN A 360 4.50 -23.38 -22.20
CA GLN A 360 5.25 -23.70 -23.43
C GLN A 360 6.11 -24.96 -23.26
N GLY A 361 6.38 -25.65 -24.38
CA GLY A 361 7.47 -26.63 -24.48
C GLY A 361 7.13 -28.04 -24.00
N GLN A 362 5.85 -28.38 -23.89
CA GLN A 362 5.39 -29.70 -23.45
C GLN A 362 5.95 -30.83 -24.33
N GLU A 363 6.24 -30.57 -25.60
CA GLU A 363 6.87 -31.50 -26.54
C GLU A 363 8.35 -31.80 -26.21
N ARG A 364 8.99 -30.95 -25.38
CA ARG A 364 10.36 -31.13 -24.89
C ARG A 364 10.41 -31.59 -23.44
N LEU A 365 9.27 -32.00 -22.89
CA LEU A 365 9.18 -32.55 -21.54
C LEU A 365 9.41 -34.06 -21.59
N SER A 366 10.46 -34.52 -20.91
CA SER A 366 10.71 -35.94 -20.67
C SER A 366 10.26 -36.33 -19.27
N THR A 367 9.83 -37.57 -19.12
CA THR A 367 9.30 -38.11 -17.86
C THR A 367 9.89 -39.48 -17.57
N TYR A 368 10.22 -39.76 -16.31
CA TYR A 368 10.53 -41.12 -15.86
C TYR A 368 10.00 -41.37 -14.45
N GLU A 369 9.83 -42.64 -14.11
CA GLU A 369 9.42 -43.08 -12.78
C GLU A 369 10.65 -43.28 -11.88
N SER A 370 10.79 -42.45 -10.85
CA SER A 370 11.96 -42.48 -9.94
C SER A 370 11.81 -43.43 -8.75
N SER A 371 10.58 -43.85 -8.47
CA SER A 371 10.17 -44.84 -7.47
C SER A 371 8.70 -45.18 -7.77
N PRO A 372 8.15 -46.33 -7.34
CA PRO A 372 6.78 -46.71 -7.62
C PRO A 372 5.77 -45.56 -7.41
N GLY A 373 5.08 -45.17 -8.47
CA GLY A 373 4.09 -44.11 -8.57
C GLY A 373 4.63 -42.66 -8.52
N LYS A 374 5.94 -42.43 -8.60
CA LYS A 374 6.55 -41.08 -8.54
C LYS A 374 7.22 -40.70 -9.84
N LEU A 375 6.51 -39.90 -10.64
CA LEU A 375 6.98 -39.37 -11.90
C LEU A 375 7.81 -38.11 -11.68
N ARG A 376 8.87 -37.95 -12.46
CA ARG A 376 9.70 -36.74 -12.51
C ARG A 376 9.71 -36.21 -13.93
N HIS A 377 9.47 -34.92 -14.06
CA HIS A 377 9.41 -34.23 -15.35
C HIS A 377 10.58 -33.27 -15.46
N PHE A 378 11.26 -33.33 -16.61
CA PHE A 378 12.49 -32.57 -16.86
C PHE A 378 12.58 -32.19 -18.34
N CYS A 379 13.33 -31.14 -18.64
CA CYS A 379 13.57 -30.73 -20.02
C CYS A 379 14.51 -31.72 -20.72
N SER A 380 14.10 -32.25 -21.87
CA SER A 380 14.90 -33.17 -22.69
C SER A 380 16.15 -32.53 -23.30
N VAL A 381 16.21 -31.20 -23.35
CA VAL A 381 17.32 -30.45 -23.96
C VAL A 381 18.41 -30.12 -22.94
N CYS A 382 18.06 -29.52 -21.80
CA CYS A 382 19.04 -29.08 -20.79
C CYS A 382 19.09 -29.97 -19.53
N GLY A 383 18.17 -30.92 -19.37
CA GLY A 383 18.12 -31.79 -18.20
C GLY A 383 17.53 -31.16 -16.93
N SER A 384 17.14 -29.87 -16.94
CA SER A 384 16.56 -29.24 -15.75
C SER A 384 15.29 -29.96 -15.32
N HIS A 385 15.26 -30.43 -14.07
CA HIS A 385 14.10 -31.02 -13.44
C HIS A 385 13.15 -29.92 -12.96
N LEU A 386 11.89 -29.96 -13.40
CA LEU A 386 10.92 -28.88 -13.18
C LEU A 386 9.86 -29.27 -12.14
N LEU A 387 9.35 -30.50 -12.20
CA LEU A 387 8.40 -30.99 -11.21
C LEU A 387 8.56 -32.49 -10.93
N ALA A 388 7.93 -32.96 -9.86
CA ALA A 388 7.62 -34.36 -9.65
C ALA A 388 6.17 -34.50 -9.19
N GLU A 389 5.54 -35.62 -9.52
CA GLU A 389 4.16 -35.85 -9.14
C GLU A 389 3.88 -37.31 -8.81
N ARG A 390 2.74 -37.53 -8.15
CA ARG A 390 2.05 -38.81 -8.10
C ARG A 390 0.66 -38.57 -8.70
N PRO A 391 0.23 -39.25 -9.77
CA PRO A 391 -1.03 -38.93 -10.46
C PRO A 391 -2.28 -38.89 -9.58
N GLY A 392 -2.31 -39.64 -8.47
CA GLY A 392 -3.42 -39.63 -7.50
C GLY A 392 -3.36 -38.56 -6.40
N GLN A 393 -2.32 -37.72 -6.36
CA GLN A 393 -2.21 -36.63 -5.38
C GLN A 393 -2.75 -35.32 -5.97
N PRO A 394 -3.40 -34.46 -5.16
CA PRO A 394 -4.00 -33.21 -5.62
C PRO A 394 -2.97 -32.12 -5.96
N HIS A 395 -1.70 -32.36 -5.65
CA HIS A 395 -0.62 -31.41 -5.83
C HIS A 395 0.55 -32.03 -6.62
N VAL A 396 1.33 -31.15 -7.22
CA VAL A 396 2.65 -31.44 -7.79
C VAL A 396 3.74 -30.89 -6.86
N ILE A 397 4.93 -31.46 -6.92
CA ILE A 397 6.12 -30.98 -6.21
C ILE A 397 6.99 -30.21 -7.18
N LEU A 398 6.91 -28.89 -7.12
CA LEU A 398 7.67 -27.95 -7.92
C LEU A 398 9.13 -27.91 -7.48
N ARG A 399 10.05 -27.69 -8.43
CA ARG A 399 11.45 -27.38 -8.16
C ARG A 399 11.58 -25.86 -8.09
N VAL A 400 11.75 -25.34 -6.89
CA VAL A 400 11.70 -23.88 -6.64
C VAL A 400 12.82 -23.16 -7.38
N ALA A 401 13.97 -23.81 -7.54
CA ALA A 401 15.12 -23.26 -8.27
C ALA A 401 14.89 -23.06 -9.77
N THR A 402 13.76 -23.51 -10.33
CA THR A 402 13.39 -23.26 -11.74
C THR A 402 12.36 -22.13 -11.89
N LEU A 403 11.99 -21.45 -10.81
CA LEU A 403 11.22 -20.19 -10.91
C LEU A 403 12.11 -19.09 -11.50
N ASP A 404 11.54 -18.32 -12.42
CA ASP A 404 12.15 -17.10 -12.96
C ASP A 404 11.84 -15.89 -12.07
N ASP A 405 10.71 -15.94 -11.35
CA ASP A 405 10.25 -14.92 -10.41
C ASP A 405 10.63 -15.26 -8.95
N ASP A 406 10.85 -14.25 -8.12
CA ASP A 406 11.01 -14.43 -6.67
C ASP A 406 9.66 -14.78 -6.02
N PRO A 407 9.51 -15.98 -5.40
CA PRO A 407 8.27 -16.37 -4.74
C PRO A 407 7.97 -15.55 -3.46
N GLY A 408 8.90 -14.70 -2.99
CA GLY A 408 8.74 -13.92 -1.77
C GLY A 408 8.68 -14.77 -0.49
N GLN A 409 9.07 -16.05 -0.59
CA GLN A 409 9.07 -17.02 0.50
C GLN A 409 10.47 -17.54 0.72
N THR A 410 10.86 -17.68 1.99
CA THR A 410 12.10 -18.35 2.37
C THR A 410 11.84 -19.82 2.76
N PRO A 411 12.82 -20.72 2.57
CA PRO A 411 12.74 -22.09 3.06
C PRO A 411 12.42 -22.15 4.56
N GLN A 412 11.52 -23.03 4.97
CA GLN A 412 11.08 -23.17 6.37
C GLN A 412 11.65 -24.43 7.05
N VAL A 413 12.09 -25.43 6.28
CA VAL A 413 12.51 -26.72 6.84
C VAL A 413 13.55 -27.43 5.98
N HIS A 414 14.46 -28.14 6.64
CA HIS A 414 15.32 -29.15 6.04
C HIS A 414 14.77 -30.54 6.39
N ILE A 415 14.50 -31.37 5.38
CA ILE A 415 13.98 -32.73 5.55
C ILE A 415 14.93 -33.77 4.97
N TRP A 416 14.89 -34.99 5.51
CA TRP A 416 15.78 -36.10 5.13
C TRP A 416 17.27 -35.84 5.38
N THR A 417 17.59 -35.06 6.41
CA THR A 417 18.97 -34.77 6.82
C THR A 417 19.73 -35.99 7.35
N SER A 418 19.03 -37.09 7.65
CA SER A 418 19.68 -38.39 7.89
C SER A 418 20.46 -38.93 6.68
N HIS A 419 20.24 -38.38 5.48
CA HIS A 419 20.99 -38.68 4.26
C HIS A 419 22.04 -37.61 3.92
N ASP A 420 22.29 -36.68 4.85
CA ASP A 420 23.36 -35.69 4.74
C ASP A 420 24.71 -36.39 4.66
N VAL A 421 25.67 -35.68 4.10
CA VAL A 421 27.02 -36.17 3.83
C VAL A 421 28.02 -35.18 4.39
N PRO A 422 29.16 -35.64 4.93
CA PRO A 422 30.08 -34.77 5.68
C PRO A 422 30.57 -33.55 4.90
N TRP A 423 30.65 -33.63 3.57
CA TRP A 423 31.08 -32.52 2.72
C TRP A 423 30.06 -31.38 2.57
N LEU A 424 28.86 -31.49 3.14
CA LEU A 424 27.88 -30.40 3.20
C LEU A 424 28.17 -29.38 4.30
N ALA A 425 29.03 -29.70 5.27
CA ALA A 425 29.37 -28.77 6.34
C ALA A 425 30.17 -27.57 5.79
N ASP A 426 29.60 -26.35 5.89
CA ASP A 426 30.16 -25.15 5.26
C ASP A 426 30.31 -23.94 6.20
N GLU A 427 29.96 -24.06 7.49
CA GLU A 427 29.92 -22.93 8.44
C GLU A 427 31.26 -22.20 8.61
N ALA A 428 32.38 -22.88 8.38
CA ALA A 428 33.73 -22.31 8.52
C ALA A 428 34.37 -21.89 7.18
N LEU A 429 33.63 -21.93 6.06
CA LEU A 429 34.18 -21.64 4.73
C LEU A 429 34.10 -20.15 4.38
N GLN A 430 35.12 -19.64 3.69
CA GLN A 430 35.12 -18.29 3.14
C GLN A 430 34.03 -18.16 2.06
N ARG A 431 33.30 -17.04 2.09
CA ARG A 431 32.23 -16.72 1.14
C ARG A 431 32.59 -15.45 0.38
N TRP A 432 32.35 -15.48 -0.92
CA TRP A 432 32.56 -14.37 -1.83
C TRP A 432 31.23 -14.02 -2.48
N PRO A 433 30.91 -12.72 -2.67
CA PRO A 433 29.67 -12.33 -3.36
C PRO A 433 29.67 -12.76 -4.83
N GLU A 434 30.85 -12.89 -5.45
CA GLU A 434 31.04 -13.32 -6.83
C GLU A 434 32.25 -14.29 -6.91
N TRP A 435 33.05 -14.21 -7.98
CA TRP A 435 34.30 -14.95 -8.09
C TRP A 435 35.27 -14.57 -6.97
N GLN A 436 36.06 -15.56 -6.53
CA GLN A 436 37.19 -15.31 -5.64
C GLN A 436 38.11 -14.25 -6.28
N PRO A 437 38.48 -13.16 -5.59
CA PRO A 437 39.24 -12.06 -6.18
C PRO A 437 40.57 -12.47 -6.83
N SER A 438 41.19 -13.55 -6.35
CA SER A 438 42.44 -14.09 -6.90
C SER A 438 42.27 -14.92 -8.18
N ARG A 439 41.05 -15.07 -8.70
CA ARG A 439 40.74 -15.82 -9.93
C ARG A 439 40.24 -14.91 -11.07
N GLY A 440 40.16 -13.59 -10.84
CA GLY A 440 39.67 -12.58 -11.78
C GLY A 440 40.77 -11.97 -12.64
#